data_AF-A0A4Q3J8L0-F1
#
_entry.id   AF-A0A4Q3J8L0-F1
#
_cell.length_a   1.000
_cell.length_b   1.000
_cell.length_c   1.000
_cell.angle_alpha   90.00
_cell.angle_beta   90.00
_cell.angle_gamma   90.00
#
_symmetry.space_group_name_H-M   'P 1'
#
loop_
_entity.id
_entity.type
_entity.pdbx_description
1 polymer ?
#
loop_
_entity_poly.entity_id
_entity_poly.type
_entity_poly.pdbx_seq_one_letter_code
_entity_poly.pdbx_strand_id
1 'polypeptide(L)' 'MPSFDIRVDDHAEPLAELRRIWRVAHQRSVPFQQASPSRARPAGVTDRAELDRLCSEYAAAWNARHPE' A
#
# COMPACT_ATOMS: atom_id res chain seq x y z
N MET A 1 6.56 -16.24 0.08
CA MET A 1 5.44 -15.69 0.87
C MET A 1 4.75 -14.61 0.04
N PRO A 2 3.43 -14.43 0.14
CA PRO A 2 2.75 -13.31 -0.50
C PRO A 2 3.37 -11.99 -0.02
N SER A 3 3.50 -11.01 -0.92
CA SER A 3 4.06 -9.68 -0.62
C SER A 3 3.10 -8.78 0.16
N PHE A 4 1.87 -9.23 0.33
CA PHE A 4 0.81 -8.53 1.03
C PHE A 4 -0.14 -9.55 1.68
N ASP A 5 -0.19 -9.53 3.00
CA ASP A 5 -1.04 -10.39 3.83
C ASP A 5 -1.64 -9.51 4.93
N ILE A 6 -2.97 -9.41 4.96
CA ILE A 6 -3.71 -8.60 5.93
C ILE A 6 -4.75 -9.47 6.61
N ARG A 7 -4.88 -9.31 7.92
CA ARG A 7 -5.77 -10.10 8.78
C ARG A 7 -6.62 -9.18 9.64
N VAL A 8 -7.84 -9.61 9.91
CA VAL A 8 -8.77 -8.98 10.86
C VAL A 8 -9.29 -10.08 11.76
N ASP A 9 -8.72 -10.19 12.96
CA ASP A 9 -8.99 -11.31 13.87
C ASP A 9 -10.03 -10.98 14.95
N ASP A 10 -10.21 -9.70 15.33
CA ASP A 10 -11.13 -9.26 16.40
C ASP A 10 -11.94 -8.02 15.98
N HIS A 11 -12.88 -8.20 15.05
CA HIS A 11 -13.80 -7.15 14.63
C HIS A 11 -15.21 -7.71 14.44
N ALA A 12 -16.23 -7.01 14.94
CA ALA A 12 -17.63 -7.45 14.84
C ALA A 12 -18.08 -7.63 13.38
N GLU A 13 -17.56 -6.79 12.48
CA GLU A 13 -17.82 -6.82 11.04
C GLU A 13 -16.52 -7.05 10.25
N PRO A 14 -15.93 -8.26 10.27
CA PRO A 14 -14.55 -8.48 9.84
C PRO A 14 -14.34 -8.24 8.34
N LEU A 15 -15.34 -8.50 7.49
CA LEU A 15 -15.25 -8.26 6.04
C LEU A 15 -15.39 -6.79 5.65
N ALA A 16 -16.18 -6.02 6.40
CA ALA A 16 -16.25 -4.58 6.20
C ALA A 16 -14.91 -3.92 6.59
N GLU A 17 -14.35 -4.35 7.71
CA GLU A 17 -13.06 -3.87 8.18
C GLU A 17 -11.91 -4.28 7.28
N LEU A 18 -11.90 -5.52 6.78
CA LEU A 18 -10.89 -5.98 5.83
C LEU A 18 -10.89 -5.13 4.56
N ARG A 19 -12.07 -4.77 4.02
CA ARG A 19 -12.20 -3.87 2.87
C ARG A 19 -11.66 -2.47 3.18
N ARG A 20 -11.95 -1.94 4.38
CA ARG A 20 -11.44 -0.64 4.84
C ARG A 20 -9.91 -0.65 4.93
N ILE A 21 -9.33 -1.66 5.59
CA ILE A 21 -7.87 -1.81 5.74
C ILE A 21 -7.22 -2.00 4.37
N TRP A 22 -7.81 -2.80 3.48
CA TRP A 22 -7.31 -2.97 2.12
C TRP A 22 -7.22 -1.63 1.38
N ARG A 23 -8.26 -0.79 1.47
CA ARG A 23 -8.24 0.56 0.87
C ARG A 23 -7.21 1.48 1.52
N VAL A 24 -7.06 1.47 2.85
CA VAL A 24 -6.05 2.25 3.58
C VAL A 24 -4.63 1.83 3.20
N ALA A 25 -4.38 0.52 3.08
CA ALA A 25 -3.06 0.00 2.72
C ALA A 25 -2.60 0.53 1.36
N HIS A 26 -3.51 0.69 0.41
CA HIS A 26 -3.22 1.22 -0.93
C HIS A 26 -2.94 2.73 -0.95
N GLN A 27 -3.22 3.47 0.13
CA GLN A 27 -2.89 4.90 0.18
C GLN A 27 -1.41 5.15 0.46
N ARG A 28 -0.70 4.20 1.10
CA ARG A 28 0.73 4.37 1.40
C ARG A 28 1.51 3.08 1.64
N SER A 29 0.95 2.12 2.35
CA SER A 29 1.68 0.90 2.75
C SER A 29 2.14 0.08 1.54
N VAL A 30 1.25 -0.14 0.57
CA VAL A 30 1.55 -0.92 -0.64
C VAL A 30 2.61 -0.23 -1.52
N PRO A 31 2.48 1.06 -1.90
CA PRO A 31 3.51 1.71 -2.70
C PRO A 31 4.83 1.90 -1.94
N PHE A 32 4.80 2.08 -0.61
CA PHE A 32 6.01 2.12 0.20
C PHE A 32 6.78 0.79 0.13
N GLN A 33 6.08 -0.35 0.24
CA GLN A 33 6.69 -1.67 0.07
C GLN A 33 7.31 -1.85 -1.32
N GLN A 34 6.74 -1.25 -2.37
CA GLN A 34 7.33 -1.27 -3.72
C GLN A 34 8.60 -0.41 -3.84
N ALA A 35 8.73 0.63 -3.01
CA ALA A 35 9.90 1.48 -2.94
C ALA A 35 11.04 0.89 -2.08
N SER A 36 10.77 -0.17 -1.32
CA SER A 36 11.77 -0.89 -0.53
C SER A 36 12.88 -1.51 -1.38
N PRO A 37 14.05 -1.80 -0.78
CA PRO A 37 15.11 -2.59 -1.39
C PRO A 37 14.62 -3.86 -2.08
N SER A 38 15.10 -4.07 -3.31
CA SER A 38 14.81 -5.27 -4.11
C SER A 38 16.04 -5.72 -4.89
N ARG A 39 15.98 -6.90 -5.52
CA ARG A 39 17.08 -7.38 -6.38
C ARG A 39 17.41 -6.41 -7.52
N ALA A 40 16.39 -5.76 -8.10
CA ALA A 40 16.58 -4.80 -9.18
C ALA A 40 16.98 -3.40 -8.69
N ARG A 41 16.62 -3.04 -7.44
CA ARG A 41 16.95 -1.76 -6.81
C ARG A 41 17.45 -2.01 -5.37
N PRO A 42 18.73 -2.38 -5.17
CA PRO A 42 19.24 -2.82 -3.87
C PRO A 42 19.15 -1.77 -2.76
N ALA A 43 19.23 -0.48 -3.10
CA ALA A 43 19.09 0.60 -2.14
C ALA A 43 17.63 1.02 -1.88
N GLY A 44 16.66 0.54 -2.69
CA GLY A 44 15.31 1.10 -2.69
C GLY A 44 15.28 2.59 -3.08
N VAL A 45 14.22 3.28 -2.68
CA VAL A 45 14.11 4.74 -2.72
C VAL A 45 14.58 5.30 -1.36
N THR A 46 15.66 6.07 -1.36
CA THR A 46 16.19 6.71 -0.14
C THR A 46 15.86 8.19 -0.04
N ASP A 47 15.58 8.85 -1.17
CA ASP A 47 15.12 10.23 -1.18
C ASP A 47 13.66 10.33 -0.71
N ARG A 48 13.41 11.17 0.30
CA ARG A 48 12.09 11.27 0.92
C ARG A 48 11.05 11.88 -0.01
N ALA A 49 11.42 12.88 -0.79
CA ALA A 49 10.50 13.55 -1.71
C ALA A 49 10.12 12.63 -2.87
N GLU A 50 11.07 11.87 -3.40
CA GLU A 50 10.82 10.83 -4.40
C GLU A 50 9.85 9.77 -3.87
N LEU A 51 10.06 9.28 -2.65
CA LEU A 51 9.18 8.30 -2.01
C LEU A 51 7.75 8.83 -1.84
N ASP A 52 7.60 10.04 -1.30
CA ASP A 52 6.29 10.64 -1.07
C ASP A 52 5.55 10.90 -2.39
N ARG A 53 6.26 11.29 -3.44
CA ARG A 53 5.70 11.41 -4.79
C ARG A 53 5.21 10.08 -5.33
N LEU A 54 6.04 9.02 -5.25
CA LEU A 54 5.69 7.67 -5.70
C LEU A 54 4.43 7.15 -4.99
N CYS A 55 4.36 7.30 -3.67
CA CYS A 55 3.18 6.89 -2.91
C CYS A 55 1.92 7.67 -3.31
N SER A 56 2.03 8.98 -3.51
CA SER A 56 0.89 9.84 -3.85
C SER A 56 0.36 9.56 -5.26
N GLU A 57 1.25 9.38 -6.24
CA GLU A 57 0.89 9.01 -7.62
C GLU A 57 0.21 7.65 -7.66
N TYR A 58 0.75 6.67 -6.94
CA TYR A 58 0.14 5.36 -6.80
C TYR A 58 -1.27 5.43 -6.22
N ALA A 59 -1.43 6.14 -5.10
CA ALA A 59 -2.71 6.26 -4.39
C ALA A 59 -3.77 6.92 -5.29
N ALA A 60 -3.40 8.01 -5.98
CA ALA A 60 -4.29 8.69 -6.93
C ALA A 60 -4.74 7.75 -8.06
N ALA A 61 -3.81 7.03 -8.68
CA ALA A 61 -4.13 6.08 -9.74
C ALA A 61 -4.97 4.90 -9.24
N TRP A 62 -4.73 4.43 -8.01
CA TRP A 62 -5.50 3.36 -7.39
C TRP A 62 -6.93 3.81 -7.07
N ASN A 63 -7.11 5.00 -6.49
CA ASN A 63 -8.42 5.57 -6.16
C ASN A 63 -9.26 5.77 -7.43
N ALA A 64 -8.65 6.25 -8.52
CA ALA A 64 -9.34 6.41 -9.81
C ALA A 64 -9.88 5.08 -10.38
N ARG A 65 -9.23 3.95 -10.09
CA ARG A 65 -9.69 2.61 -10.51
C ARG A 65 -10.68 1.97 -9.54
N HIS A 66 -10.75 2.45 -8.31
CA HIS A 66 -11.58 1.91 -7.25
C HIS A 66 -12.38 3.03 -6.57
N PRO A 67 -13.29 3.70 -7.30
CA PRO A 67 -14.26 4.61 -6.68
C PRO A 67 -15.06 3.83 -5.63
N GLU A 68 -15.43 4.48 -4.51
CA GLU A 68 -16.34 3.88 -3.51
C GLU A 68 -17.64 3.33 -4.11
#